data_AF-A0AB36F1V2-F1
#
_entry.id   AF-A0AB36F1V2-F1
#
_cell.length_a   1.000
_cell.length_b   1.000
_cell.length_c   1.000
_cell.angle_alpha   90.00
_cell.angle_beta   90.00
_cell.angle_gamma   90.00
#
_symmetry.space_group_name_H-M   'P 1'
#
loop_
_entity.id
_entity.type
_entity.pdbx_description
1 polymer ?
#
loop_
_entity_poly.entity_id
_entity_poly.type
_entity_poly.pdbx_seq_one_letter_code
_entity_poly.pdbx_strand_id
1 'polypeptide(L)'
;MLNELQQEQLLASLYATAEILDQQLQPRAAALMVADLKIYGEKPLVEALSALRRTGQKLTPENVIRHLVTQDGRPEANEAWAIAMTSYDEAETVLMTPEIQQAAASAESVFRAGDKIGARMAFIATYERLVTTARQVGTPLKWSLSLGHDAERRASAIESAERLGRLPAPQAQALLAHHAVGQITAEGRAIVGLLAGPSADGLLALTADEKTREALKAEAGEGKCSLDVREQLQRIRQSMAASRGQKDEERRVAKLKERRELAKKRRAALQTIQELQEQRHAQ
;
A
#
# COMPACT_ATOMS: atom_id res chain seq x y z
N MET A 1 17.34 22.65 16.36
CA MET A 1 18.06 23.91 16.65
C MET A 1 18.46 23.93 18.11
N LEU A 2 19.68 24.39 18.39
CA LEU A 2 20.25 24.44 19.74
C LEU A 2 19.76 25.67 20.52
N ASN A 3 19.47 25.49 21.82
CA ASN A 3 19.27 26.60 22.75
C ASN A 3 20.60 27.28 23.13
N GLU A 4 20.56 28.41 23.83
CA GLU A 4 21.78 29.18 24.17
C GLU A 4 22.78 28.37 25.01
N LEU A 5 22.29 27.62 26.01
CA LEU A 5 23.13 26.74 26.83
C LEU A 5 23.85 25.67 26.00
N GLN A 6 23.13 25.04 25.06
CA GLN A 6 23.69 24.03 24.16
C GLN A 6 24.71 24.64 23.19
N GLN A 7 24.54 25.90 22.79
CA GLN A 7 25.53 26.60 21.98
C GLN A 7 26.82 26.85 22.76
N GLU A 8 26.74 27.22 24.04
CA GLU A 8 27.91 27.35 24.92
C GLU A 8 28.61 26.00 25.13
N GLN A 9 27.86 24.93 25.34
CA GLN A 9 28.39 23.57 25.46
C GLN A 9 29.07 23.10 24.16
N LEU A 10 28.48 23.42 23.01
CA LEU A 10 29.09 23.14 21.70
C LEU A 10 30.40 23.93 21.55
N LEU A 11 30.41 25.21 21.91
CA LEU A 11 31.60 26.05 21.87
C LEU A 11 32.74 25.44 22.71
N ALA A 12 32.45 25.05 23.96
CA ALA A 12 33.41 24.37 24.82
C ALA A 12 33.92 23.06 24.20
N SER A 13 33.02 22.27 23.60
CA SER A 13 33.37 21.02 22.92
C SER A 13 34.25 21.22 21.69
N LEU A 14 34.08 22.32 20.95
CA LEU A 14 34.91 22.69 19.81
C LEU A 14 36.34 23.02 20.26
N TYR A 15 36.51 23.80 21.33
CA TYR A 15 37.84 24.10 21.87
C TYR A 15 38.54 22.83 22.38
N ALA A 16 37.85 22.00 23.17
CA ALA A 16 38.41 20.74 23.65
C ALA A 16 38.80 19.80 22.50
N THR A 17 38.01 19.77 21.42
CA THR A 17 38.33 18.97 20.23
C THR A 17 39.52 19.54 19.46
N ALA A 18 39.63 20.87 19.35
CA ALA A 18 40.77 21.52 18.73
C ALA A 18 42.06 21.23 19.49
N GLU A 19 42.03 21.30 20.83
CA GLU A 19 43.15 21.00 21.71
C GLU A 19 43.62 19.55 21.56
N ILE A 20 42.71 18.58 21.59
CA ILE A 20 43.03 17.16 21.39
C ILE A 20 43.67 16.89 20.02
N LEU A 21 43.31 17.67 19.00
CA LEU A 21 43.81 17.52 17.63
C LEU A 21 44.98 18.45 17.31
N ASP A 22 45.63 19.02 18.34
CA ASP A 22 46.76 19.96 18.23
C ASP A 22 46.50 21.14 17.27
N GLN A 23 45.27 21.67 17.27
CA GLN A 23 44.83 22.78 16.43
C GLN A 23 44.53 24.03 17.25
N GLN A 24 44.97 25.18 16.73
CA GLN A 24 44.68 26.48 17.30
C GLN A 24 43.34 27.00 16.76
N LEU A 25 42.34 27.12 17.63
CA LEU A 25 41.03 27.64 17.29
C LEU A 25 40.82 29.04 17.88
N GLN A 26 40.69 30.05 17.01
CA GLN A 26 40.49 31.43 17.43
C GLN A 26 39.05 31.68 17.90
N PRO A 27 38.81 32.54 18.91
CA PRO A 27 37.47 32.70 19.47
C PRO A 27 36.39 33.17 18.50
N ARG A 28 36.73 34.09 17.59
CA ARG A 28 35.80 34.55 16.55
C ARG A 28 35.46 33.44 15.56
N ALA A 29 36.43 32.60 15.21
CA ALA A 29 36.20 31.47 14.31
C ALA A 29 35.31 30.42 14.97
N ALA A 30 35.55 30.09 16.24
CA ALA A 30 34.72 29.16 17.01
C ALA A 30 33.27 29.64 17.10
N ALA A 31 33.03 30.94 17.33
CA ALA A 31 31.69 31.51 17.34
C ALA A 31 30.96 31.39 15.99
N LEU A 32 31.67 31.60 14.87
CA LEU A 32 31.11 31.39 13.54
C LEU A 32 30.78 29.91 13.28
N MET A 33 31.64 28.99 13.71
CA MET A 33 31.37 27.55 13.62
C MET A 33 30.10 27.17 14.39
N VAL A 34 29.90 27.72 15.60
CA VAL A 34 28.66 27.50 16.36
C VAL A 34 27.46 28.06 15.62
N ALA A 35 27.57 29.25 15.03
CA ALA A 35 26.48 29.88 14.26
C ALA A 35 26.05 29.03 13.05
N ASP A 36 27.01 28.39 12.37
CA ASP A 36 26.74 27.50 11.23
C ASP A 36 26.17 26.15 11.68
N LEU A 37 26.61 25.63 12.82
CA LEU A 37 26.25 24.30 13.32
C LEU A 37 24.98 24.27 14.18
N LYS A 38 24.49 25.42 14.67
CA LYS A 38 23.31 25.49 15.57
C LYS A 38 22.01 24.95 14.96
N ILE A 39 21.97 24.80 13.64
CA ILE A 39 20.82 24.24 12.91
C ILE A 39 20.66 22.76 13.28
N TYR A 40 21.77 22.05 13.49
CA TYR A 40 21.79 20.63 13.84
C TYR A 40 21.43 20.38 15.31
N GLY A 41 21.07 19.13 15.62
CA GLY A 41 20.81 18.69 17.00
C GLY A 41 22.09 18.47 17.78
N GLU A 42 22.01 18.55 19.11
CA GLU A 42 23.15 18.39 20.02
C GLU A 42 23.81 17.00 19.90
N LYS A 43 22.99 15.94 19.96
CA LYS A 43 23.49 14.56 19.92
C LYS A 43 24.31 14.24 18.64
N PRO A 44 23.82 14.53 17.42
CA PRO A 44 24.62 14.38 16.20
C PRO A 44 25.94 15.17 16.21
N LEU A 45 25.94 16.38 16.76
CA LEU A 45 27.16 17.21 16.83
C LEU A 45 28.22 16.59 17.75
N VAL A 46 27.80 16.10 18.92
CA VAL A 46 28.71 15.41 19.86
C VAL A 46 29.28 14.14 19.23
N GLU A 47 28.46 13.36 18.53
CA GLU A 47 28.87 12.15 17.81
C GLU A 47 29.84 12.46 16.66
N ALA A 48 29.59 13.52 15.89
CA ALA A 48 30.48 13.99 14.82
C ALA A 48 31.83 14.45 15.37
N LEU A 49 31.86 15.26 16.42
CA LEU A 49 33.12 15.69 17.06
C LEU A 49 33.88 14.50 17.66
N SER A 50 33.18 13.53 18.24
CA SER A 50 33.77 12.28 18.73
C SER A 50 34.38 11.44 17.60
N ALA A 51 33.73 11.38 16.43
CA ALA A 51 34.27 10.72 15.26
C ALA A 51 35.53 11.42 14.72
N LEU A 52 35.58 12.75 14.71
CA LEU A 52 36.80 13.50 14.34
C LEU A 52 37.98 13.18 15.26
N ARG A 53 37.74 13.16 16.57
CA ARG A 53 38.78 12.79 17.56
C ARG A 53 39.29 11.37 17.35
N ARG A 54 38.40 10.41 17.08
CA ARG A 54 38.79 9.01 16.81
C ARG A 54 39.56 8.82 15.52
N THR A 55 39.25 9.61 14.49
CA THR A 55 39.86 9.49 13.15
C THR A 55 41.09 10.37 12.98
N GLY A 56 41.35 11.31 13.90
CA GLY A 56 42.43 12.29 13.78
C GLY A 56 42.23 13.30 12.64
N GLN A 57 41.00 13.43 12.13
CA GLN A 57 40.69 14.39 11.07
C GLN A 57 40.71 15.82 11.58
N LYS A 58 41.14 16.78 10.74
CA LYS A 58 41.19 18.20 11.10
C LYS A 58 39.81 18.74 11.50
N LEU A 59 39.78 19.65 12.48
CA LEU A 59 38.55 20.29 12.92
C LEU A 59 38.21 21.41 11.93
N THR A 60 37.42 21.07 10.91
CA THR A 60 36.86 22.04 9.95
C THR A 60 35.34 21.92 9.93
N PRO A 61 34.60 23.00 9.64
CA PRO A 61 33.14 22.92 9.44
C PRO A 61 32.76 21.84 8.43
N GLU A 62 33.52 21.73 7.34
CA GLU A 62 33.32 20.72 6.30
C GLU A 62 33.39 19.29 6.87
N ASN A 63 34.42 18.98 7.67
CA ASN A 63 34.58 17.64 8.24
C ASN A 63 33.49 17.34 9.28
N VAL A 64 33.10 18.32 10.10
CA VAL A 64 31.97 18.16 11.04
C VAL A 64 30.69 17.87 10.27
N ILE A 65 30.37 18.67 9.25
CA ILE A 65 29.18 18.50 8.40
C ILE A 65 29.22 17.14 7.69
N ARG A 66 30.38 16.70 7.21
CA ARG A 66 30.53 15.39 6.55
C ARG A 66 30.11 14.25 7.49
N HIS A 67 30.57 14.25 8.74
CA HIS A 67 30.15 13.23 9.72
C HIS A 67 28.66 13.33 10.07
N LEU A 68 28.14 14.55 10.22
CA LEU A 68 26.71 14.79 10.44
C LEU A 68 25.85 14.20 9.29
N VAL A 69 26.28 14.42 8.05
CA VAL A 69 25.61 13.93 6.84
C VAL A 69 25.62 12.40 6.78
N THR A 70 26.75 11.77 7.11
CA THR A 70 26.84 10.30 7.15
C THR A 70 25.94 9.68 8.21
N GLN A 71 25.69 10.40 9.31
CA GLN A 71 24.88 9.93 10.44
C GLN A 71 23.40 10.35 10.38
N ASP A 72 23.02 11.11 9.34
CA ASP A 72 21.65 11.62 9.13
C ASP A 72 20.61 10.50 8.90
N GLY A 73 21.07 9.26 8.67
CA GLY A 73 20.22 8.07 8.51
C GLY A 73 19.44 8.02 7.19
N ARG A 74 19.61 9.02 6.33
CA ARG A 74 19.02 9.06 4.99
C ARG A 74 19.72 8.05 4.09
N PRO A 75 18.98 7.26 3.29
CA PRO A 75 19.57 6.31 2.36
C PRO A 75 20.37 7.03 1.27
N GLU A 76 21.42 6.38 0.77
CA GLU A 76 22.16 6.89 -0.39
C GLU A 76 21.29 6.87 -1.65
N ALA A 77 21.67 7.63 -2.68
CA ALA A 77 20.84 7.80 -3.88
C ALA A 77 20.47 6.46 -4.56
N ASN A 78 21.38 5.48 -4.55
CA ASN A 78 21.12 4.16 -5.13
C ASN A 78 20.23 3.28 -4.25
N GLU A 79 20.37 3.38 -2.92
CA GLU A 79 19.50 2.68 -1.98
C GLU A 79 18.09 3.25 -2.02
N ALA A 80 17.98 4.59 -2.07
CA ALA A 80 16.74 5.32 -2.24
C ALA A 80 16.05 4.93 -3.56
N TRP A 81 16.83 4.74 -4.64
CA TRP A 81 16.31 4.24 -5.90
C TRP A 81 15.74 2.83 -5.78
N ALA A 82 16.42 1.93 -5.06
CA ALA A 82 15.90 0.58 -4.83
C ALA A 82 14.55 0.59 -4.08
N ILE A 83 14.39 1.48 -3.10
CA ILE A 83 13.12 1.71 -2.39
C ILE A 83 12.05 2.28 -3.34
N ALA A 84 12.41 3.25 -4.17
CA ALA A 84 11.49 3.85 -5.14
C ALA A 84 11.03 2.82 -6.20
N MET A 85 11.90 1.91 -6.61
CA MET A 85 11.54 0.88 -7.59
C MET A 85 10.40 -0.02 -7.13
N THR A 86 10.39 -0.42 -5.85
CA THR A 86 9.27 -1.20 -5.28
C THR A 86 7.97 -0.39 -5.23
N SER A 87 8.05 0.94 -5.13
CA SER A 87 6.85 1.79 -5.03
C SER A 87 6.08 1.96 -6.35
N TYR A 88 6.65 1.56 -7.49
CA TYR A 88 5.94 1.58 -8.78
C TYR A 88 4.98 0.41 -8.97
N ASP A 89 5.07 -0.63 -8.14
CA ASP A 89 4.04 -1.67 -8.05
C ASP A 89 3.00 -1.24 -7.02
N GLU A 90 1.76 -0.99 -7.47
CA GLU A 90 0.67 -0.54 -6.63
C GLU A 90 0.27 -1.60 -5.57
N ALA A 91 0.66 -2.87 -5.76
CA ALA A 91 0.47 -3.92 -4.77
C ALA A 91 1.39 -3.76 -3.55
N GLU A 92 2.58 -3.19 -3.75
CA GLU A 92 3.60 -3.11 -2.74
C GLU A 92 3.32 -2.00 -1.74
N THR A 93 3.54 -2.31 -0.47
CA THR A 93 3.62 -1.28 0.57
C THR A 93 5.09 -0.97 0.79
N VAL A 94 5.46 0.31 0.76
CA VAL A 94 6.86 0.72 0.87
C VAL A 94 6.99 1.84 1.89
N LEU A 95 8.00 1.74 2.75
CA LEU A 95 8.38 2.83 3.63
C LEU A 95 9.29 3.81 2.88
N MET A 96 8.85 5.05 2.74
CA MET A 96 9.52 6.09 1.98
C MET A 96 9.70 7.35 2.80
N THR A 97 10.72 8.13 2.46
CA THR A 97 10.84 9.51 2.94
C THR A 97 10.15 10.46 1.95
N PRO A 98 9.78 11.68 2.36
CA PRO A 98 9.21 12.68 1.45
C PRO A 98 10.09 12.95 0.23
N GLU A 99 11.41 12.94 0.40
CA GLU A 99 12.38 13.16 -0.68
C GLU A 99 12.36 12.02 -1.70
N ILE A 100 12.29 10.75 -1.24
CA ILE A 100 12.17 9.59 -2.14
C ILE A 100 10.83 9.64 -2.89
N GLN A 101 9.74 9.96 -2.19
CA GLN A 101 8.40 10.02 -2.80
C GLN A 101 8.33 11.06 -3.92
N GLN A 102 8.84 12.27 -3.68
CA GLN A 102 8.86 13.33 -4.69
C GLN A 102 9.80 12.99 -5.85
N ALA A 103 10.97 12.41 -5.57
CA ALA A 103 11.90 11.99 -6.61
C ALA A 103 11.32 10.86 -7.47
N ALA A 104 10.61 9.89 -6.88
CA ALA A 104 9.93 8.81 -7.59
C ALA A 104 8.86 9.37 -8.55
N ALA A 105 8.01 10.30 -8.07
CA ALA A 105 7.01 10.95 -8.91
C ALA A 105 7.63 11.67 -10.13
N SER A 106 8.81 12.29 -9.97
CA SER A 106 9.50 12.96 -11.09
C SER A 106 10.01 11.99 -12.17
N ALA A 107 10.35 10.75 -11.78
CA ALA A 107 10.90 9.73 -12.67
C ALA A 107 9.83 8.79 -13.25
N GLU A 108 8.59 8.86 -12.74
CA GLU A 108 7.52 7.92 -13.03
C GLU A 108 7.17 7.83 -14.53
N SER A 109 7.07 8.96 -15.23
CA SER A 109 6.73 8.99 -16.65
C SER A 109 7.79 8.28 -17.51
N VAL A 110 9.07 8.49 -17.21
CA VAL A 110 10.19 7.86 -17.90
C VAL A 110 10.26 6.36 -17.57
N PHE A 111 9.99 6.01 -16.32
CA PHE A 111 9.94 4.61 -15.88
C PHE A 111 8.82 3.84 -16.58
N ARG A 112 7.62 4.43 -16.65
CA ARG A 112 6.44 3.85 -17.34
C ARG A 112 6.65 3.74 -18.86
N ALA A 113 7.49 4.60 -19.44
CA ALA A 113 7.91 4.49 -20.84
C ALA A 113 8.91 3.33 -21.09
N GLY A 114 9.40 2.67 -20.03
CA GLY A 114 10.29 1.51 -20.11
C GLY A 114 11.78 1.85 -20.01
N ASP A 115 12.16 3.13 -19.97
CA ASP A 115 13.55 3.56 -19.81
C ASP A 115 13.95 3.60 -18.32
N LYS A 116 14.40 2.46 -17.81
CA LYS A 116 14.84 2.32 -16.41
C LYS A 116 16.10 3.14 -16.11
N ILE A 117 16.97 3.36 -17.10
CA ILE A 117 18.23 4.10 -16.89
C ILE A 117 17.92 5.59 -16.81
N GLY A 118 17.15 6.11 -17.77
CA GLY A 118 16.68 7.50 -17.76
C GLY A 118 15.88 7.82 -16.51
N ALA A 119 14.98 6.92 -16.09
CA ALA A 119 14.22 7.07 -14.85
C ALA A 119 15.13 7.16 -13.62
N ARG A 120 16.14 6.27 -13.52
CA ARG A 120 17.12 6.32 -12.42
C ARG A 120 17.91 7.62 -12.42
N MET A 121 18.32 8.14 -13.58
CA MET A 121 19.03 9.42 -13.66
C MET A 121 18.16 10.60 -13.23
N ALA A 122 16.91 10.65 -13.70
CA ALA A 122 15.94 11.67 -13.28
C ALA A 122 15.64 11.61 -11.77
N PHE A 123 15.51 10.39 -11.23
CA PHE A 123 15.32 10.17 -9.80
C PHE A 123 16.50 10.67 -8.99
N ILE A 124 17.73 10.22 -9.30
CA ILE A 124 18.94 10.55 -8.53
C ILE A 124 19.15 12.07 -8.50
N ALA A 125 19.07 12.72 -9.66
CA ALA A 125 19.24 14.18 -9.76
C ALA A 125 18.23 14.94 -8.89
N THR A 126 16.97 14.49 -8.86
CA THR A 126 15.92 15.12 -8.04
C THR A 126 16.11 14.82 -6.55
N TYR A 127 16.43 13.57 -6.21
CA TYR A 127 16.64 13.13 -4.83
C TYR A 127 17.79 13.88 -4.15
N GLU A 128 18.95 13.96 -4.81
CA GLU A 128 20.13 14.65 -4.27
C GLU A 128 19.86 16.14 -4.02
N ARG A 129 19.13 16.81 -4.93
CA ARG A 129 18.69 18.20 -4.76
C ARG A 129 17.75 18.35 -3.57
N LEU A 130 16.78 17.45 -3.41
CA LEU A 130 15.82 17.48 -2.30
C LEU A 130 16.51 17.23 -0.96
N VAL A 131 17.42 16.26 -0.87
CA VAL A 131 18.21 15.97 0.34
C VAL A 131 19.10 17.15 0.70
N THR A 132 19.75 17.78 -0.28
CA THR A 132 20.56 18.98 -0.05
C THR A 132 19.71 20.11 0.52
N THR A 133 18.52 20.33 -0.03
CA THR A 133 17.57 21.35 0.45
C THR A 133 17.10 21.03 1.88
N ALA A 134 16.72 19.77 2.15
CA ALA A 134 16.28 19.33 3.47
C ALA A 134 17.36 19.54 4.54
N ARG A 135 18.62 19.27 4.20
CA ARG A 135 19.78 19.49 5.08
C ARG A 135 20.04 20.97 5.35
N GLN A 136 19.94 21.82 4.32
CA GLN A 136 20.09 23.28 4.48
C GLN A 136 19.04 23.88 5.42
N VAL A 137 17.81 23.38 5.34
CA VAL A 137 16.70 23.84 6.21
C VAL A 137 16.69 23.12 7.57
N GLY A 138 17.52 22.09 7.76
CA GLY A 138 17.55 21.31 8.99
C GLY A 138 16.30 20.45 9.21
N THR A 139 15.67 19.99 8.13
CA THR A 139 14.47 19.14 8.21
C THR A 139 14.87 17.74 8.68
N PRO A 140 14.30 17.23 9.79
CA PRO A 140 14.64 15.91 10.29
C PRO A 140 14.14 14.83 9.32
N LEU A 141 14.88 13.71 9.27
CA LEU A 141 14.45 12.53 8.53
C LEU A 141 13.13 12.00 9.08
N LYS A 142 12.15 11.84 8.21
CA LYS A 142 10.85 11.25 8.54
C LYS A 142 10.56 10.11 7.57
N TRP A 143 10.33 8.93 8.13
CA TRP A 143 9.81 7.80 7.38
C TRP A 143 8.28 7.80 7.41
N SER A 144 7.68 7.50 6.27
CA SER A 144 6.24 7.40 6.09
C SER A 144 5.90 6.17 5.25
N LEU A 145 4.76 5.56 5.53
CA LEU A 145 4.31 4.37 4.85
C LEU A 145 3.49 4.77 3.60
N SER A 146 3.91 4.30 2.43
CA SER A 146 3.10 4.30 1.21
C SER A 146 2.34 2.98 1.15
N LEU A 147 1.01 3.05 1.26
CA LEU A 147 0.16 1.87 1.35
C LEU A 147 -0.13 1.29 -0.04
N GLY A 148 0.27 0.04 -0.25
CA GLY A 148 -0.18 -0.77 -1.38
C GLY A 148 -1.55 -1.39 -1.12
N HIS A 149 -2.16 -1.92 -2.17
CA HIS A 149 -3.47 -2.57 -2.08
C HIS A 149 -3.43 -4.03 -1.60
N ASP A 150 -2.27 -4.70 -1.63
CA ASP A 150 -2.11 -6.04 -1.06
C ASP A 150 -1.90 -5.96 0.47
N ALA A 151 -2.82 -6.57 1.21
CA ALA A 151 -2.81 -6.52 2.67
C ALA A 151 -1.81 -7.49 3.31
N GLU A 152 -1.46 -8.60 2.66
CA GLU A 152 -0.44 -9.53 3.18
C GLU A 152 0.95 -8.91 3.02
N ARG A 153 1.24 -8.32 1.86
CA ARG A 153 2.52 -7.64 1.60
C ARG A 153 2.74 -6.43 2.51
N ARG A 154 1.66 -5.79 2.94
CA ARG A 154 1.72 -4.66 3.88
C ARG A 154 2.35 -5.02 5.22
N ALA A 155 1.96 -6.16 5.80
CA ALA A 155 2.53 -6.62 7.07
C ALA A 155 4.03 -6.89 6.93
N SER A 156 4.41 -7.61 5.87
CA SER A 156 5.83 -7.91 5.58
C SER A 156 6.68 -6.65 5.40
N ALA A 157 6.14 -5.62 4.75
CA ALA A 157 6.83 -4.34 4.57
C ALA A 157 7.07 -3.60 5.90
N ILE A 158 6.10 -3.60 6.80
CA ILE A 158 6.21 -2.95 8.12
C ILE A 158 7.23 -3.70 8.99
N GLU A 159 7.18 -5.04 9.01
CA GLU A 159 8.16 -5.87 9.75
C GLU A 159 9.59 -5.68 9.21
N SER A 160 9.75 -5.60 7.89
CA SER A 160 11.04 -5.34 7.26
C SER A 160 11.58 -3.96 7.62
N ALA A 161 10.71 -2.95 7.66
CA ALA A 161 11.07 -1.60 8.08
C ALA A 161 11.51 -1.51 9.56
N GLU A 162 10.86 -2.27 10.45
CA GLU A 162 11.26 -2.39 11.86
C GLU A 162 12.65 -3.04 11.96
N ARG A 163 12.86 -4.17 11.26
CA ARG A 163 14.14 -4.90 11.26
C ARG A 163 15.30 -4.05 10.75
N LEU A 164 15.06 -3.20 9.74
CA LEU A 164 16.05 -2.29 9.19
C LEU A 164 16.24 -1.01 10.04
N GLY A 165 15.54 -0.87 11.17
CA GLY A 165 15.64 0.28 12.06
C GLY A 165 15.08 1.58 11.46
N ARG A 166 14.30 1.50 10.38
CA ARG A 166 13.68 2.67 9.72
C ARG A 166 12.39 3.10 10.42
N LEU A 167 11.73 2.17 11.10
CA LEU A 167 10.60 2.42 11.99
C LEU A 167 10.94 1.98 13.41
N PRO A 168 10.68 2.81 14.44
CA PRO A 168 10.75 2.38 15.84
C PRO A 168 9.77 1.23 16.11
N ALA A 169 10.19 0.24 16.91
CA ALA A 169 9.37 -0.92 17.25
C ALA A 169 7.94 -0.60 17.75
N PRO A 170 7.74 0.39 18.66
CA PRO A 170 6.38 0.75 19.09
C PRO A 170 5.50 1.26 17.95
N GLN A 171 6.10 2.00 17.01
CA GLN A 171 5.38 2.54 15.85
C GLN A 171 5.06 1.43 14.84
N ALA A 172 6.00 0.52 14.60
CA ALA A 172 5.79 -0.63 13.74
C ALA A 172 4.66 -1.53 14.26
N GLN A 173 4.65 -1.82 15.56
CA GLN A 173 3.59 -2.62 16.21
C GLN A 173 2.22 -1.94 16.11
N ALA A 174 2.15 -0.63 16.30
CA ALA A 174 0.90 0.12 16.11
C ALA A 174 0.40 0.06 14.66
N LEU A 175 1.30 0.19 13.68
CA LEU A 175 0.97 0.06 12.26
C LEU A 175 0.52 -1.37 11.92
N LEU A 176 1.19 -2.39 12.45
CA LEU A 176 0.79 -3.79 12.27
C LEU A 176 -0.58 -4.05 12.87
N ALA A 177 -0.88 -3.54 14.08
CA ALA A 177 -2.20 -3.71 14.68
C ALA A 177 -3.30 -3.01 13.86
N HIS A 178 -3.02 -1.82 13.33
CA HIS A 178 -3.97 -1.07 12.51
C HIS A 178 -4.21 -1.68 11.13
N HIS A 179 -3.18 -2.30 10.55
CA HIS A 179 -3.21 -2.84 9.20
C HIS A 179 -3.29 -4.37 9.13
N ALA A 180 -3.31 -5.05 10.27
CA ALA A 180 -3.55 -6.48 10.36
C ALA A 180 -4.90 -6.77 9.70
N VAL A 181 -4.87 -7.66 8.71
CA VAL A 181 -6.10 -8.28 8.22
C VAL A 181 -6.62 -9.15 9.35
N GLY A 182 -7.49 -8.59 10.19
CA GLY A 182 -8.26 -9.38 11.13
C GLY A 182 -9.04 -10.45 10.37
N GLN A 183 -9.19 -11.63 10.97
CA GLN A 183 -10.13 -12.61 10.45
C GLN A 183 -11.50 -11.93 10.31
N ILE A 184 -12.14 -12.07 9.15
CA ILE A 184 -13.48 -11.51 8.92
C ILE A 184 -14.35 -12.00 10.08
N THR A 185 -14.88 -11.08 10.88
CA THR A 185 -15.70 -11.43 12.05
C THR A 185 -16.99 -12.11 11.60
N ALA A 186 -17.64 -12.86 12.51
CA ALA A 186 -18.95 -13.46 12.23
C ALA A 186 -19.98 -12.40 11.79
N GLU A 187 -19.95 -11.22 12.41
CA GLU A 187 -20.76 -10.06 12.05
C GLU A 187 -20.42 -9.54 10.65
N GLY A 188 -19.14 -9.40 10.31
CA GLY A 188 -18.69 -8.99 8.97
C GLY A 188 -19.18 -9.96 7.89
N ARG A 189 -19.14 -11.27 8.17
CA ARG A 189 -19.71 -12.30 7.27
C ARG A 189 -21.22 -12.14 7.11
N ALA A 190 -21.95 -11.85 8.19
CA ALA A 190 -23.40 -11.64 8.13
C ALA A 190 -23.78 -10.39 7.30
N ILE A 191 -23.03 -9.29 7.43
CA ILE A 191 -23.23 -8.07 6.64
C ILE A 191 -23.01 -8.34 5.14
N VAL A 192 -21.93 -9.06 4.79
CA VAL A 192 -21.67 -9.47 3.39
C VAL A 192 -22.80 -10.34 2.86
N GLY A 193 -23.30 -11.28 3.67
CA GLY A 193 -24.46 -12.12 3.32
C GLY A 193 -25.74 -11.32 3.05
N LEU A 194 -25.97 -10.24 3.81
CA LEU A 194 -27.11 -9.33 3.60
C LEU A 194 -26.96 -8.50 2.31
N LEU A 195 -25.75 -8.00 2.03
CA LEU A 195 -25.46 -7.18 0.85
C LEU A 195 -25.47 -7.98 -0.47
N ALA A 196 -24.97 -9.22 -0.46
CA ALA A 196 -24.87 -10.05 -1.65
C ALA A 196 -26.20 -10.69 -2.09
N GLY A 197 -27.18 -10.76 -1.17
CA GLY A 197 -28.50 -11.34 -1.42
C GLY A 197 -28.47 -12.88 -1.61
N PRO A 198 -29.66 -13.51 -1.67
CA PRO A 198 -29.82 -14.97 -1.59
C PRO A 198 -29.39 -15.74 -2.86
N SER A 199 -28.71 -15.10 -3.80
CA SER A 199 -28.35 -15.69 -5.12
C SER A 199 -26.87 -16.08 -5.23
N ALA A 200 -26.07 -15.77 -4.22
CA ALA A 200 -24.66 -16.14 -4.16
C ALA A 200 -24.53 -17.48 -3.41
N ASP A 201 -24.62 -18.60 -4.13
CA ASP A 201 -24.51 -19.96 -3.57
C ASP A 201 -23.23 -20.17 -2.74
N GLY A 202 -22.15 -19.44 -3.04
CA GLY A 202 -20.91 -19.47 -2.25
C GLY A 202 -20.96 -18.72 -0.91
N LEU A 203 -21.84 -17.71 -0.77
CA LEU A 203 -22.02 -16.92 0.47
C LEU A 203 -23.12 -17.49 1.37
N LEU A 204 -24.07 -18.26 0.83
CA LEU A 204 -25.05 -19.03 1.59
C LEU A 204 -24.39 -20.04 2.54
N ALA A 205 -23.21 -20.55 2.19
CA ALA A 205 -22.41 -21.42 3.05
C ALA A 205 -21.94 -20.72 4.34
N LEU A 206 -21.70 -19.40 4.31
CA LEU A 206 -21.32 -18.62 5.51
C LEU A 206 -22.51 -18.33 6.42
N THR A 207 -23.74 -18.35 5.88
CA THR A 207 -24.99 -18.26 6.66
C THR A 207 -25.49 -19.62 7.18
N ALA A 208 -24.87 -20.72 6.74
CA ALA A 208 -25.19 -22.07 7.18
C ALA A 208 -24.44 -22.47 8.46
N ASP A 209 -23.50 -21.64 8.92
CA ASP A 209 -22.71 -21.90 10.13
C ASP A 209 -23.61 -21.75 11.37
N GLU A 210 -23.79 -22.83 12.13
CA GLU A 210 -24.77 -22.95 13.21
C GLU A 210 -24.61 -21.82 14.26
N LYS A 211 -23.35 -21.48 14.56
CA LYS A 211 -22.98 -20.39 15.47
C LYS A 211 -23.43 -19.01 14.98
N THR A 212 -23.35 -18.74 13.68
CA THR A 212 -23.77 -17.45 13.11
C THR A 212 -25.30 -17.31 13.17
N ARG A 213 -26.03 -18.42 13.00
CA ARG A 213 -27.49 -18.45 13.09
C ARG A 213 -27.99 -18.27 14.52
N GLU A 214 -27.27 -18.82 15.50
CA GLU A 214 -27.56 -18.61 16.92
C GLU A 214 -27.29 -17.17 17.36
N ALA A 215 -26.18 -16.57 16.93
CA ALA A 215 -25.87 -15.17 17.20
C ALA A 215 -26.92 -14.22 16.60
N LEU A 216 -27.34 -14.46 15.35
CA LEU A 216 -28.40 -13.68 14.71
C LEU A 216 -29.77 -13.85 15.39
N LYS A 217 -30.09 -15.02 15.95
CA LYS A 217 -31.32 -15.23 16.73
C LYS A 217 -31.27 -14.54 18.10
N ALA A 218 -30.09 -14.44 18.69
CA ALA A 218 -29.90 -13.76 19.98
C ALA A 218 -29.96 -12.23 19.84
N GLU A 219 -29.39 -11.67 18.77
CA GLU A 219 -29.43 -10.23 18.50
C GLU A 219 -30.72 -9.75 17.82
N ALA A 220 -31.35 -10.60 17.02
CA ALA A 220 -32.74 -10.42 16.62
C ALA A 220 -33.64 -10.74 17.81
N GLY A 221 -33.59 -9.89 18.84
CA GLY A 221 -34.57 -9.85 19.91
C GLY A 221 -35.99 -9.85 19.33
N GLU A 222 -36.99 -10.14 20.15
CA GLU A 222 -38.42 -10.27 19.81
C GLU A 222 -39.06 -8.99 19.24
N GLY A 223 -38.48 -8.40 18.19
CA GLY A 223 -39.11 -7.47 17.31
C GLY A 223 -40.28 -8.20 16.69
N LYS A 224 -41.46 -7.96 17.25
CA LYS A 224 -42.75 -8.29 16.64
C LYS A 224 -42.79 -7.63 15.28
N CYS A 225 -42.23 -8.31 14.27
CA CYS A 225 -42.49 -8.03 12.87
C CYS A 225 -44.01 -8.18 12.76
N SER A 226 -44.70 -7.05 12.56
CA SER A 226 -46.15 -7.00 12.55
C SER A 226 -46.67 -8.08 11.59
N LEU A 227 -47.77 -8.74 11.98
CA LEU A 227 -48.37 -9.82 11.18
C LEU A 227 -48.57 -9.39 9.72
N ASP A 228 -48.84 -8.10 9.48
CA ASP A 228 -48.95 -7.47 8.16
C ASP A 228 -47.68 -7.58 7.30
N VAL A 229 -46.49 -7.36 7.85
CA VAL A 229 -45.24 -7.42 7.07
C VAL A 229 -44.93 -8.86 6.66
N ARG A 230 -45.26 -9.83 7.53
CA ARG A 230 -45.13 -11.26 7.20
C ARG A 230 -46.10 -11.69 6.10
N GLU A 231 -47.34 -11.24 6.15
CA GLU A 231 -48.32 -11.50 5.09
C GLU A 231 -47.92 -10.85 3.76
N GLN A 232 -47.44 -9.60 3.78
CA GLN A 232 -46.94 -8.93 2.58
C GLN A 232 -45.75 -9.68 1.96
N LEU A 233 -44.80 -10.15 2.77
CA LEU A 233 -43.67 -10.95 2.30
C LEU A 233 -44.10 -12.30 1.71
N GLN A 234 -45.12 -12.95 2.29
CA GLN A 234 -45.68 -14.18 1.74
C GLN A 234 -46.35 -13.95 0.38
N ARG A 235 -47.13 -12.88 0.24
CA ARG A 235 -47.77 -12.51 -1.05
C ARG A 235 -46.72 -12.21 -2.12
N ILE A 236 -45.67 -11.47 -1.78
CA ILE A 236 -44.56 -11.18 -2.71
C ILE A 236 -43.88 -12.49 -3.12
N ARG A 237 -43.56 -13.40 -2.19
CA ARG A 237 -42.98 -14.71 -2.53
C ARG A 237 -43.86 -15.53 -3.46
N GLN A 238 -45.16 -15.59 -3.19
CA GLN A 238 -46.11 -16.33 -4.03
C GLN A 238 -46.19 -15.72 -5.45
N SER A 239 -46.21 -14.39 -5.56
CA SER A 239 -46.20 -13.70 -6.85
C SER A 239 -44.91 -13.96 -7.65
N MET A 240 -43.77 -14.01 -6.96
CA MET A 240 -42.47 -14.29 -7.58
C MET A 240 -42.34 -15.75 -8.01
N ALA A 241 -42.89 -16.69 -7.23
CA ALA A 241 -42.94 -18.11 -7.61
C ALA A 241 -43.85 -18.34 -8.83
N ALA A 242 -45.00 -17.66 -8.89
CA ALA A 242 -45.90 -17.71 -10.04
C ALA A 242 -45.26 -17.15 -11.32
N SER A 243 -44.57 -16.00 -11.21
CA SER A 243 -43.86 -15.39 -12.35
C SER A 243 -42.70 -16.27 -12.85
N ARG A 244 -42.00 -16.97 -11.94
CA ARG A 244 -40.97 -17.95 -12.30
C ARG A 244 -41.55 -19.15 -13.06
N GLY A 245 -42.65 -19.72 -12.57
CA GLY A 245 -43.34 -20.83 -13.25
C GLY A 245 -43.81 -20.47 -14.66
N GLN A 246 -44.32 -19.25 -14.86
CA GLN A 246 -44.71 -18.75 -16.19
C GLN A 246 -43.53 -18.67 -17.16
N LYS A 247 -42.39 -18.12 -16.71
CA LYS A 247 -41.17 -18.03 -17.54
C LYS A 247 -40.61 -19.41 -17.91
N ASP A 248 -40.68 -20.37 -17.00
CA ASP A 248 -40.22 -21.74 -17.27
C ASP A 248 -41.12 -22.46 -18.27
N GLU A 249 -42.44 -22.24 -18.21
CA GLU A 249 -43.38 -22.79 -19.18
C GLU A 249 -43.20 -22.16 -20.57
N GLU A 250 -43.00 -20.84 -20.65
CA GLU A 250 -42.65 -20.16 -21.91
C GLU A 250 -41.36 -20.72 -22.54
N ARG A 251 -40.33 -20.97 -21.73
CA ARG A 251 -39.08 -21.60 -22.19
C ARG A 251 -39.30 -23.02 -22.70
N ARG A 252 -40.18 -23.80 -22.08
CA ARG A 252 -40.54 -25.16 -22.53
C ARG A 252 -41.26 -25.12 -23.87
N VAL A 253 -42.24 -24.22 -24.03
CA VAL A 253 -42.98 -24.05 -25.28
C VAL A 253 -42.05 -23.57 -26.40
N ALA A 254 -41.12 -22.67 -26.12
CA ALA A 254 -40.11 -22.21 -27.09
C ALA A 254 -39.21 -23.37 -27.57
N LYS A 255 -38.67 -24.19 -26.65
CA LYS A 255 -37.86 -25.36 -27.00
C LYS A 255 -38.62 -26.39 -27.83
N LEU A 256 -39.92 -26.58 -27.57
CA LEU A 256 -40.78 -27.46 -28.37
C LEU A 256 -40.99 -26.94 -29.78
N LYS A 257 -41.17 -25.62 -29.96
CA LYS A 257 -41.26 -24.98 -31.28
C LYS A 257 -39.95 -25.15 -32.06
N GLU A 258 -38.80 -24.89 -31.45
CA GLU A 258 -37.49 -25.09 -32.09
C GLU A 258 -37.28 -26.54 -32.54
N ARG A 259 -37.63 -27.52 -31.70
CA ARG A 259 -37.55 -28.95 -32.06
C ARG A 259 -38.42 -29.29 -33.27
N ARG A 260 -39.64 -28.72 -33.36
CA ARG A 260 -40.54 -28.94 -34.50
C ARG A 260 -39.98 -28.32 -35.78
N GLU A 261 -39.43 -27.11 -35.71
CA GLU A 261 -38.79 -26.46 -36.86
C GLU A 261 -37.54 -27.22 -37.33
N LEU A 262 -36.72 -27.72 -36.40
CA LEU A 262 -35.56 -28.55 -36.74
C LEU A 262 -35.99 -29.87 -37.41
N ALA A 263 -37.08 -30.49 -36.94
CA ALA A 263 -37.62 -31.70 -37.56
C ALA A 263 -38.15 -31.45 -38.99
N LYS A 264 -38.79 -30.31 -39.25
CA LYS A 264 -39.21 -29.91 -40.61
C LYS A 264 -38.00 -29.72 -41.53
N LYS A 265 -36.98 -28.98 -41.08
CA LYS A 265 -35.73 -28.77 -41.83
C LYS A 265 -35.03 -30.09 -42.15
N ARG A 266 -34.98 -31.02 -41.19
CA ARG A 266 -34.40 -32.36 -41.39
C ARG A 266 -35.17 -33.17 -42.44
N ARG A 267 -36.51 -33.11 -42.44
CA ARG A 267 -37.33 -33.77 -43.47
C ARG A 267 -37.09 -33.19 -44.86
N ALA A 268 -37.06 -31.86 -44.98
CA ALA A 268 -36.76 -31.19 -46.26
C ALA A 268 -35.37 -31.58 -46.79
N ALA A 269 -34.35 -31.59 -45.93
CA ALA A 269 -33.00 -32.00 -46.31
C ALA A 269 -32.93 -33.46 -46.79
N LEU A 270 -33.67 -34.37 -46.15
CA LEU A 270 -33.73 -35.78 -46.57
C LEU A 270 -34.43 -35.93 -47.93
N GLN A 271 -35.48 -35.15 -48.21
CA GLN A 271 -36.13 -35.13 -49.53
C GLN A 271 -35.18 -34.64 -50.62
N THR A 272 -34.43 -33.56 -50.37
CA THR A 272 -33.43 -33.07 -51.33
C THR A 272 -32.32 -34.09 -51.59
N ILE A 273 -31.87 -34.82 -50.56
CA ILE A 273 -30.88 -35.90 -50.72
C ILE A 273 -31.44 -37.01 -51.62
N GLN A 274 -32.70 -37.39 -51.42
CA GLN A 274 -33.36 -38.42 -52.22
C GLN A 274 -33.51 -37.99 -53.69
N GLU A 275 -33.93 -36.75 -53.94
CA GLU A 275 -34.03 -36.17 -55.29
C GLU A 275 -32.66 -36.15 -56.01
N LEU A 276 -31.59 -35.81 -55.29
CA LEU A 276 -30.22 -35.82 -55.83
C LEU A 276 -29.73 -37.25 -56.13
N GLN A 277 -30.13 -38.24 -55.35
CA GLN A 277 -29.81 -39.65 -55.61
C GLN A 277 -30.54 -40.18 -56.84
N GLU A 278 -31.82 -39.83 -57.01
CA GLU A 278 -32.62 -40.20 -58.19
C GLU A 278 -32.06 -39.57 -59.48
N GLN A 279 -31.63 -38.31 -59.43
CA GLN A 279 -30.96 -37.65 -60.56
C GLN A 279 -29.62 -38.29 -60.93
N ARG A 280 -28.88 -38.82 -59.95
CA ARG A 280 -27.59 -39.48 -60.16
C ARG A 280 -27.71 -40.90 -60.72
N HIS A 281 -28.87 -41.55 -60.56
CA HIS A 281 -29.16 -42.85 -61.16
C HIS A 281 -29.77 -42.75 -62.58
N ALA A 282 -30.16 -41.54 -63.02
CA ALA A 282 -30.71 -41.28 -64.34
C ALA A 282 -29.67 -40.80 -65.39
N GLN A 283 -28.39 -40.70 -65.00
CA GLN A 283 -27.23 -40.48 -65.88
C GLN A 283 -26.42 -41.76 -66.01
#